data_AF-A0A969Z627-F1
#
_entry.id   AF-A0A969Z627-F1
#
_cell.length_a   1.000
_cell.length_b   1.000
_cell.length_c   1.000
_cell.angle_alpha   90.00
_cell.angle_beta   90.00
_cell.angle_gamma   90.00
#
_symmetry.space_group_name_H-M   'P 1'
#
loop_
_entity.id
_entity.type
_entity.pdbx_description
1 polymer ?
#
loop_
_entity_poly.entity_id
_entity_poly.type
_entity_poly.pdbx_seq_one_letter_code
_entity_poly.pdbx_strand_id
1 'polypeptide(L)'
;MKKNNKKRKNKKEKKKVNILLILLIIVLLLSGTFFYFFMEKYITLAARKIIRDNLVTEGNGLYKDIIKTGFDKNEPFSSKYYFKGNKLNNYLIFEGNCWHIINIAQNNTIKIMYIGKSVNNKCNNTINELEDLKDLIVWNDISNNNWHNSTILALLKTWEKNNSINDQIKINFSGENSKIVEATWYIGGVRFINQSLSADILQERTNNLENSSELPVYQGKLGLITVSDYLKVSCEKGSYASTPDCKNNNFLVRDYPYWTMTATDSGKQTAWALKDDGSLAAVNTAENGYTIYPVVYLRSDIKITGTGSIDNPYIVID
;
A
#
# COMPACT_ATOMS: atom_id res chain seq x y z
N MET A 1 68.04 -24.36 -41.46
CA MET A 1 67.51 -24.36 -40.07
C MET A 1 66.88 -23.03 -39.58
N LYS A 2 67.41 -21.83 -39.92
CA LYS A 2 66.90 -20.54 -39.37
C LYS A 2 65.43 -20.16 -39.72
N LYS A 3 64.91 -20.57 -40.88
CA LYS A 3 63.52 -20.25 -41.33
C LYS A 3 62.42 -20.95 -40.51
N ASN A 4 62.66 -22.17 -40.03
CA ASN A 4 61.69 -22.94 -39.23
C ASN A 4 61.55 -22.41 -37.79
N ASN A 5 62.64 -21.90 -37.20
CA ASN A 5 62.59 -21.28 -35.87
C ASN A 5 61.81 -19.95 -35.86
N LYS A 6 61.90 -19.15 -36.93
CA LYS A 6 61.12 -17.90 -37.08
C LYS A 6 59.61 -18.17 -37.20
N LYS A 7 59.21 -19.19 -37.98
CA LYS A 7 57.80 -19.64 -38.09
C LYS A 7 57.24 -20.16 -36.75
N ARG A 8 58.02 -20.96 -36.00
CA ARG A 8 57.62 -21.45 -34.67
C ARG A 8 57.48 -20.31 -33.65
N LYS A 9 58.36 -19.31 -33.68
CA LYS A 9 58.28 -18.13 -32.81
C LYS A 9 57.03 -17.30 -33.10
N ASN A 10 56.74 -17.01 -34.37
CA ASN A 10 55.52 -16.29 -34.78
C ASN A 10 54.22 -17.05 -34.41
N LYS A 11 54.22 -18.38 -34.47
CA LYS A 11 53.06 -19.20 -34.05
C LYS A 11 52.85 -19.16 -32.53
N LYS A 12 53.94 -19.15 -31.73
CA LYS A 12 53.87 -18.96 -30.27
C LYS A 12 53.40 -17.56 -29.89
N GLU A 13 53.85 -16.52 -30.59
CA GLU A 13 53.41 -15.14 -30.35
C GLU A 13 51.94 -14.94 -30.70
N LYS A 14 51.46 -15.44 -31.85
CA LYS A 14 50.02 -15.43 -32.18
C LYS A 14 49.17 -16.16 -31.12
N LYS A 15 49.65 -17.30 -30.60
CA LYS A 15 48.95 -18.04 -29.55
C LYS A 15 48.89 -17.23 -28.23
N LYS A 16 49.96 -16.53 -27.86
CA LYS A 16 49.98 -15.63 -26.70
C LYS A 16 49.01 -14.45 -26.87
N VAL A 17 48.98 -13.82 -28.04
CA VAL A 17 48.05 -12.73 -28.35
C VAL A 17 46.60 -13.20 -28.26
N ASN A 18 46.28 -14.37 -28.82
CA ASN A 18 44.93 -14.93 -28.71
C ASN A 18 44.53 -15.21 -27.25
N ILE A 19 45.44 -15.74 -26.43
CA ILE A 19 45.16 -15.98 -25.00
C ILE A 19 44.90 -14.66 -24.26
N LEU A 20 45.69 -13.62 -24.52
CA LEU A 20 45.48 -12.28 -23.96
C LEU A 20 44.14 -11.67 -24.39
N LEU A 21 43.75 -11.84 -25.65
CA LEU A 21 42.47 -11.36 -26.17
C LEU A 21 41.29 -12.07 -25.49
N ILE A 22 41.38 -13.40 -25.32
CA ILE A 22 40.36 -14.19 -24.62
C ILE A 22 40.24 -13.76 -23.15
N LEU A 23 41.37 -13.55 -22.46
CA LEU A 23 41.37 -13.04 -21.08
C LEU A 23 40.71 -11.66 -20.98
N LEU A 24 41.00 -10.75 -21.92
CA LEU A 24 40.40 -9.43 -21.96
C LEU A 24 38.87 -9.51 -22.12
N ILE A 25 38.39 -10.38 -23.02
CA ILE A 25 36.96 -10.61 -23.24
C ILE A 25 36.30 -11.17 -21.97
N ILE A 26 36.93 -12.13 -21.28
CA ILE A 26 36.41 -12.69 -20.02
C ILE A 26 36.31 -11.60 -18.95
N VAL A 27 37.32 -10.73 -18.81
CA VAL A 27 37.30 -9.63 -17.85
C VAL A 27 36.16 -8.64 -18.16
N LEU A 28 35.93 -8.30 -19.43
CA LEU A 28 34.84 -7.42 -19.84
C LEU A 28 33.45 -8.03 -19.59
N LEU A 29 33.30 -9.35 -19.78
CA LEU A 29 32.06 -10.06 -19.47
C LEU A 29 31.80 -10.13 -17.96
N LEU A 30 32.83 -10.37 -17.16
CA LEU A 30 32.73 -10.38 -15.69
C LEU A 30 32.47 -8.98 -15.12
N SER A 31 33.09 -7.92 -15.66
CA SER A 31 32.81 -6.55 -15.23
C SER A 31 31.41 -6.08 -15.64
N GLY A 32 30.95 -6.46 -16.83
CA GLY A 32 29.59 -6.16 -17.29
C GLY A 32 28.52 -6.85 -16.46
N THR A 33 28.70 -8.12 -16.11
CA THR A 33 27.78 -8.85 -15.22
C THR A 33 27.80 -8.29 -13.80
N PHE A 34 28.97 -7.98 -13.25
CA PHE A 34 29.09 -7.31 -11.95
C PHE A 34 28.40 -5.94 -11.95
N PHE A 35 28.62 -5.12 -12.98
CA PHE A 35 27.97 -3.82 -13.14
C PHE A 35 26.46 -3.96 -13.31
N TYR A 36 25.99 -4.95 -14.07
CA TYR A 36 24.56 -5.25 -14.21
C TYR A 36 23.93 -5.62 -12.86
N PHE A 37 24.51 -6.57 -12.11
CA PHE A 37 24.02 -6.92 -10.78
C PHE A 37 24.09 -5.75 -9.79
N PHE A 38 25.13 -4.90 -9.91
CA PHE A 38 25.26 -3.69 -9.12
C PHE A 38 24.14 -2.69 -9.42
N MET A 39 23.85 -2.44 -10.70
CA MET A 39 22.77 -1.56 -11.16
C MET A 39 21.39 -2.12 -10.85
N GLU A 40 21.18 -3.43 -10.99
CA GLU A 40 19.92 -4.12 -10.64
C GLU A 40 19.65 -4.03 -9.13
N LYS A 41 20.69 -4.17 -8.30
CA LYS A 41 20.58 -3.95 -6.85
C LYS A 41 20.21 -2.50 -6.50
N TYR A 42 20.66 -1.54 -7.30
CA TYR A 42 20.36 -0.11 -7.13
C TYR A 42 18.96 0.29 -7.65
N ILE A 43 18.44 -0.38 -8.67
CA ILE A 43 17.15 -0.06 -9.30
C ILE A 43 16.23 -1.28 -9.21
N THR A 44 15.62 -1.46 -8.04
CA THR A 44 14.56 -2.48 -7.84
C THR A 44 13.19 -1.81 -7.82
N LEU A 45 12.21 -2.45 -8.44
CA LEU A 45 10.81 -2.06 -8.31
C LEU A 45 10.40 -2.08 -6.84
N ALA A 46 9.58 -1.13 -6.44
CA ALA A 46 9.22 -0.90 -5.05
C ALA A 46 8.68 -2.15 -4.35
N ALA A 47 7.73 -2.84 -4.98
CA ALA A 47 7.15 -4.07 -4.43
C ALA A 47 8.22 -5.14 -4.14
N ARG A 48 9.18 -5.36 -5.06
CA ARG A 48 10.25 -6.35 -4.87
C ARG A 48 11.17 -5.97 -3.71
N LYS A 49 11.53 -4.68 -3.61
CA LYS A 49 12.39 -4.18 -2.53
C LYS A 49 11.70 -4.32 -1.18
N ILE A 50 10.44 -3.89 -1.05
CA ILE A 50 9.66 -3.98 0.19
C ILE A 50 9.54 -5.44 0.65
N ILE A 51 9.24 -6.37 -0.27
CA ILE A 51 9.14 -7.80 0.04
C ILE A 51 10.47 -8.32 0.57
N ARG A 52 11.57 -8.09 -0.16
CA ARG A 52 12.90 -8.57 0.22
C ARG A 52 13.32 -8.04 1.61
N ASP A 53 13.02 -6.78 1.89
CA ASP A 53 13.52 -6.10 3.09
C ASP A 53 12.67 -6.42 4.34
N ASN A 54 11.42 -6.91 4.20
CA ASN A 54 10.45 -7.01 5.32
C ASN A 54 9.74 -8.36 5.50
N LEU A 55 9.92 -9.33 4.59
CA LEU A 55 9.19 -10.60 4.66
C LEU A 55 9.56 -11.40 5.93
N VAL A 56 8.56 -11.77 6.71
CA VAL A 56 8.70 -12.56 7.94
C VAL A 56 7.65 -13.67 8.02
N THR A 57 7.85 -14.62 8.95
CA THR A 57 6.88 -15.67 9.30
C THR A 57 6.31 -15.52 10.70
N GLU A 58 6.92 -14.67 11.55
CA GLU A 58 6.50 -14.39 12.91
C GLU A 58 6.91 -12.97 13.34
N GLY A 59 6.29 -12.45 14.39
CA GLY A 59 6.55 -11.09 14.90
C GLY A 59 5.99 -9.96 14.02
N ASN A 60 6.64 -8.80 14.06
CA ASN A 60 6.25 -7.63 13.27
C ASN A 60 6.94 -7.68 11.90
N GLY A 61 6.20 -7.43 10.82
CA GLY A 61 6.78 -7.34 9.48
C GLY A 61 5.76 -7.52 8.36
N LEU A 62 6.26 -7.87 7.17
CA LEU A 62 5.44 -8.16 6.00
C LEU A 62 5.15 -9.67 5.92
N TYR A 63 3.89 -10.04 5.78
CA TYR A 63 3.44 -11.41 5.68
C TYR A 63 2.92 -11.72 4.27
N LYS A 64 3.13 -12.95 3.82
CA LYS A 64 2.43 -13.47 2.64
C LYS A 64 0.95 -13.65 2.98
N ASP A 65 0.09 -13.17 2.11
CA ASP A 65 -1.35 -13.27 2.30
C ASP A 65 -1.89 -14.67 1.96
N ILE A 66 -2.97 -15.06 2.64
CA ILE A 66 -3.68 -16.33 2.45
C ILE A 66 -5.18 -16.09 2.31
N ILE A 67 -5.92 -17.08 1.83
CA ILE A 67 -7.37 -16.95 1.56
C ILE A 67 -8.13 -16.48 2.81
N LYS A 68 -7.77 -17.01 3.99
CA LYS A 68 -8.39 -16.64 5.27
C LYS A 68 -8.27 -15.15 5.60
N THR A 69 -7.21 -14.51 5.12
CA THR A 69 -6.91 -13.10 5.35
C THR A 69 -7.12 -12.24 4.10
N GLY A 70 -7.69 -12.79 3.03
CA GLY A 70 -8.14 -12.01 1.87
C GLY A 70 -7.32 -12.16 0.60
N PHE A 71 -6.38 -13.11 0.51
CA PHE A 71 -5.74 -13.44 -0.75
C PHE A 71 -6.77 -13.95 -1.76
N ASP A 72 -6.81 -13.35 -2.95
CA ASP A 72 -7.54 -13.87 -4.10
C ASP A 72 -6.80 -13.59 -5.41
N LYS A 73 -6.33 -14.66 -6.06
CA LYS A 73 -5.53 -14.58 -7.28
C LYS A 73 -6.27 -13.97 -8.48
N ASN A 74 -7.61 -14.00 -8.46
CA ASN A 74 -8.43 -13.51 -9.57
C ASN A 74 -8.72 -12.00 -9.42
N GLU A 75 -8.46 -11.44 -8.24
CA GLU A 75 -8.76 -10.06 -7.89
C GLU A 75 -7.47 -9.23 -7.86
N PRO A 76 -7.21 -8.35 -8.85
CA PRO A 76 -5.94 -7.65 -9.01
C PRO A 76 -5.53 -6.78 -7.82
N PHE A 77 -6.52 -6.21 -7.13
CA PHE A 77 -6.36 -5.33 -5.96
C PHE A 77 -6.55 -6.06 -4.62
N SER A 78 -6.77 -7.39 -4.64
CA SER A 78 -6.62 -8.17 -3.41
C SER A 78 -5.15 -8.18 -2.98
N SER A 79 -4.90 -8.19 -1.67
CA SER A 79 -3.54 -8.24 -1.17
C SER A 79 -2.86 -9.59 -1.47
N LYS A 80 -1.57 -9.50 -1.79
CA LYS A 80 -0.64 -10.62 -1.93
C LYS A 80 0.32 -10.69 -0.75
N TYR A 81 0.68 -9.53 -0.23
CA TYR A 81 1.43 -9.36 1.02
C TYR A 81 0.83 -8.21 1.81
N TYR A 82 0.92 -8.23 3.13
CA TYR A 82 0.44 -7.17 4.00
C TYR A 82 1.34 -6.99 5.22
N PHE A 83 1.42 -5.77 5.74
CA PHE A 83 2.15 -5.50 6.98
C PHE A 83 1.30 -5.87 8.19
N LYS A 84 1.92 -6.47 9.21
CA LYS A 84 1.28 -6.87 10.47
C LYS A 84 2.16 -6.48 11.64
N GLY A 85 1.60 -5.83 12.66
CA GLY A 85 2.35 -5.37 13.83
C GLY A 85 2.34 -3.84 14.05
N ASN A 86 3.10 -3.34 15.02
CA ASN A 86 3.26 -1.89 15.30
C ASN A 86 4.71 -1.38 15.22
N LYS A 87 5.71 -2.26 15.27
CA LYS A 87 7.13 -1.91 15.10
C LYS A 87 7.59 -2.31 13.72
N LEU A 88 7.34 -1.45 12.74
CA LEU A 88 7.45 -1.77 11.32
C LEU A 88 8.38 -0.83 10.57
N ASN A 89 8.93 -1.34 9.46
CA ASN A 89 9.61 -0.55 8.44
C ASN A 89 8.67 -0.33 7.24
N ASN A 90 7.49 0.25 7.49
CA ASN A 90 6.45 0.48 6.49
C ASN A 90 6.18 1.97 6.21
N TYR A 91 7.14 2.85 6.50
CA TYR A 91 7.04 4.29 6.23
C TYR A 91 7.49 4.57 4.79
N LEU A 92 6.71 5.39 4.08
CA LEU A 92 6.98 5.77 2.71
C LEU A 92 6.73 7.27 2.52
N ILE A 93 7.65 7.94 1.83
CA ILE A 93 7.53 9.31 1.38
C ILE A 93 7.19 9.31 -0.11
N PHE A 94 6.05 9.92 -0.42
CA PHE A 94 5.57 10.12 -1.78
C PHE A 94 5.05 11.55 -1.91
N GLU A 95 5.60 12.27 -2.90
CA GLU A 95 5.30 13.68 -3.17
C GLU A 95 5.39 14.59 -1.93
N GLY A 96 6.43 14.39 -1.12
CA GLY A 96 6.69 15.19 0.09
C GLY A 96 5.80 14.84 1.29
N ASN A 97 4.96 13.81 1.17
CA ASN A 97 4.04 13.37 2.21
C ASN A 97 4.42 12.00 2.74
N CYS A 98 4.13 11.75 4.02
CA CYS A 98 4.34 10.48 4.68
C CYS A 98 3.11 9.59 4.59
N TRP A 99 3.38 8.30 4.37
CA TRP A 99 2.39 7.26 4.20
C TRP A 99 2.82 6.00 4.93
N HIS A 100 1.85 5.23 5.42
CA HIS A 100 2.07 3.83 5.73
C HIS A 100 1.78 2.95 4.53
N ILE A 101 2.66 1.99 4.28
CA ILE A 101 2.36 0.87 3.39
C ILE A 101 1.47 -0.12 4.16
N ILE A 102 0.29 -0.38 3.60
CA ILE A 102 -0.66 -1.36 4.14
C ILE A 102 -0.36 -2.73 3.53
N ASN A 103 -0.37 -2.80 2.20
CA ASN A 103 -0.26 -4.05 1.48
C ASN A 103 0.37 -3.88 0.09
N ILE A 104 0.78 -5.00 -0.48
CA ILE A 104 1.14 -5.14 -1.89
C ILE A 104 0.09 -6.03 -2.53
N ALA A 105 -0.58 -5.54 -3.56
CA ALA A 105 -1.66 -6.25 -4.24
C ALA A 105 -1.14 -7.33 -5.22
N GLN A 106 -2.05 -8.14 -5.77
CA GLN A 106 -1.71 -9.17 -6.76
C GLN A 106 -0.96 -8.58 -7.95
N ASN A 107 -1.46 -7.46 -8.49
CA ASN A 107 -0.88 -6.73 -9.62
C ASN A 107 0.40 -5.93 -9.27
N ASN A 108 0.98 -6.12 -8.08
CA ASN A 108 2.16 -5.44 -7.55
C ASN A 108 1.98 -3.93 -7.29
N THR A 109 0.76 -3.40 -7.35
CA THR A 109 0.49 -2.06 -6.84
C THR A 109 0.64 -2.05 -5.32
N ILE A 110 0.93 -0.87 -4.76
CA ILE A 110 1.22 -0.71 -3.32
C ILE A 110 0.13 0.14 -2.71
N LYS A 111 -0.67 -0.43 -1.81
CA LYS A 111 -1.71 0.29 -1.06
C LYS A 111 -1.05 1.06 0.07
N ILE A 112 -1.23 2.37 0.07
CA ILE A 112 -0.66 3.26 1.08
C ILE A 112 -1.73 4.18 1.68
N MET A 113 -1.61 4.50 2.97
CA MET A 113 -2.49 5.41 3.70
C MET A 113 -1.72 6.63 4.17
N TYR A 114 -2.28 7.83 3.96
CA TYR A 114 -1.67 9.09 4.36
C TYR A 114 -1.54 9.19 5.89
N ILE A 115 -0.42 9.71 6.38
CA ILE A 115 -0.16 9.87 7.82
C ILE A 115 0.45 11.24 8.20
N GLY A 116 0.49 12.20 7.27
CA GLY A 116 1.01 13.55 7.54
C GLY A 116 2.06 14.00 6.54
N LYS A 117 2.53 15.24 6.66
CA LYS A 117 3.63 15.77 5.83
C LYS A 117 4.99 15.24 6.28
N SER A 118 5.87 15.01 5.31
CA SER A 118 7.28 14.72 5.62
C SER A 118 8.03 15.99 6.00
N VAL A 119 8.99 15.87 6.92
CA VAL A 119 9.91 16.96 7.29
C VAL A 119 11.32 16.43 7.19
N ASN A 120 12.19 17.13 6.44
CA ASN A 120 13.58 16.74 6.22
C ASN A 120 13.74 15.28 5.74
N ASN A 121 12.84 14.83 4.84
CA ASN A 121 12.77 13.46 4.34
C ASN A 121 12.58 12.38 5.41
N LYS A 122 11.90 12.72 6.52
CA LYS A 122 11.51 11.79 7.58
C LYS A 122 10.02 11.81 7.84
N CYS A 123 9.53 10.73 8.44
CA CYS A 123 8.14 10.57 8.88
C CYS A 123 8.00 10.55 10.41
N ASN A 124 8.89 11.26 11.10
CA ASN A 124 8.89 11.40 12.56
C ASN A 124 8.11 12.63 13.02
N ASN A 125 7.29 13.20 12.15
CA ASN A 125 6.66 14.48 12.42
C ASN A 125 5.50 14.26 13.41
N THR A 126 5.71 14.66 14.66
CA THR A 126 4.68 14.73 15.71
C THR A 126 3.73 15.92 15.52
N ILE A 127 3.65 16.49 14.31
CA ILE A 127 2.62 17.49 14.01
C ILE A 127 1.30 16.74 14.14
N ASN A 128 0.41 17.28 14.99
CA ASN A 128 -0.90 16.71 15.26
C ASN A 128 -1.53 16.30 13.93
N GLU A 129 -1.80 15.01 13.73
CA GLU A 129 -2.39 14.48 12.49
C GLU A 129 -3.68 15.24 12.11
N LEU A 130 -4.38 15.78 13.13
CA LEU A 130 -5.51 16.67 12.96
C LEU A 130 -5.20 17.98 12.26
N GLU A 131 -4.01 18.58 12.41
CA GLU A 131 -3.74 19.90 11.83
C GLU A 131 -3.72 19.87 10.30
N ASP A 132 -3.28 18.76 9.72
CA ASP A 132 -3.25 18.55 8.26
C ASP A 132 -4.62 18.08 7.71
N LEU A 133 -5.48 17.46 8.54
CA LEU A 133 -6.78 16.86 8.14
C LEU A 133 -7.95 17.32 9.03
N LYS A 134 -7.99 18.61 9.39
CA LYS A 134 -8.85 19.20 10.45
C LYS A 134 -10.36 18.94 10.33
N ASP A 135 -10.85 18.58 9.15
CA ASP A 135 -12.27 18.49 8.90
C ASP A 135 -12.86 17.19 9.44
N LEU A 136 -13.73 17.32 10.44
CA LEU A 136 -14.61 16.24 10.88
C LEU A 136 -15.74 16.11 9.86
N ILE A 137 -15.71 15.02 9.09
CA ILE A 137 -16.59 14.80 7.96
C ILE A 137 -17.62 13.75 8.35
N VAL A 138 -18.89 14.03 8.07
CA VAL A 138 -19.94 13.02 8.15
C VAL A 138 -19.76 12.02 7.01
N TRP A 139 -20.05 10.75 7.26
CA TRP A 139 -19.91 9.73 6.22
C TRP A 139 -20.83 10.02 5.03
N ASN A 140 -22.08 10.42 5.31
CA ASN A 140 -23.04 10.89 4.32
C ASN A 140 -24.11 11.79 4.95
N ASP A 141 -24.33 12.97 4.38
CA ASP A 141 -25.25 14.01 4.87
C ASP A 141 -26.74 13.70 4.66
N ILE A 142 -27.07 12.78 3.76
CA ILE A 142 -28.45 12.35 3.46
C ILE A 142 -28.89 11.06 4.20
N SER A 143 -28.25 10.75 5.33
CA SER A 143 -28.59 9.63 6.24
C SER A 143 -28.79 8.28 5.54
N ASN A 144 -27.86 7.92 4.64
CA ASN A 144 -27.76 6.55 4.14
C ASN A 144 -26.30 6.08 4.11
N ASN A 145 -26.08 4.78 3.92
CA ASN A 145 -24.75 4.17 3.89
C ASN A 145 -24.34 3.65 2.50
N ASN A 146 -24.83 4.28 1.44
CA ASN A 146 -24.40 4.00 0.07
C ASN A 146 -23.13 4.80 -0.26
N TRP A 147 -22.03 4.10 -0.54
CA TRP A 147 -20.74 4.72 -0.84
C TRP A 147 -20.79 5.64 -2.07
N HIS A 148 -21.52 5.25 -3.12
CA HIS A 148 -21.60 6.01 -4.37
C HIS A 148 -22.25 7.39 -4.20
N ASN A 149 -23.06 7.55 -3.15
CA ASN A 149 -23.76 8.79 -2.81
C ASN A 149 -23.16 9.47 -1.57
N SER A 150 -22.02 9.00 -1.07
CA SER A 150 -21.45 9.50 0.19
C SER A 150 -20.81 10.88 0.04
N THR A 151 -20.94 11.70 1.09
CA THR A 151 -20.22 12.97 1.24
C THR A 151 -18.71 12.76 1.15
N ILE A 152 -18.19 11.67 1.73
CA ILE A 152 -16.77 11.29 1.64
C ILE A 152 -16.35 11.08 0.18
N LEU A 153 -17.08 10.30 -0.62
CA LEU A 153 -16.71 10.07 -2.01
C LEU A 153 -16.73 11.38 -2.83
N ALA A 154 -17.68 12.28 -2.58
CA ALA A 154 -17.72 13.59 -3.23
C ALA A 154 -16.46 14.43 -2.90
N LEU A 155 -16.00 14.38 -1.65
CA LEU A 155 -14.75 15.01 -1.22
C LEU A 155 -13.52 14.38 -1.90
N LEU A 156 -13.42 13.04 -1.92
CA LEU A 156 -12.31 12.34 -2.58
C LEU A 156 -12.22 12.67 -4.08
N LYS A 157 -13.36 12.76 -4.78
CA LYS A 157 -13.42 13.19 -6.19
C LYS A 157 -12.96 14.63 -6.38
N THR A 158 -13.23 15.51 -5.41
CA THR A 158 -12.76 16.90 -5.43
C THR A 158 -11.24 16.95 -5.26
N TRP A 159 -10.68 16.14 -4.35
CA TRP A 159 -9.24 16.02 -4.17
C TRP A 159 -8.52 15.50 -5.42
N GLU A 160 -9.07 14.46 -6.05
CA GLU A 160 -8.56 13.94 -7.32
C GLU A 160 -8.54 15.03 -8.40
N LYS A 161 -9.68 15.71 -8.61
CA LYS A 161 -9.82 16.78 -9.62
C LYS A 161 -8.82 17.92 -9.39
N ASN A 162 -8.57 18.26 -8.13
CA ASN A 162 -7.71 19.37 -7.75
C ASN A 162 -6.23 19.00 -7.63
N ASN A 163 -5.84 17.74 -7.87
CA ASN A 163 -4.48 17.25 -7.62
C ASN A 163 -3.95 17.63 -6.23
N SER A 164 -4.81 17.48 -5.21
CA SER A 164 -4.45 17.83 -3.83
C SER A 164 -5.41 17.25 -2.81
N ILE A 165 -4.89 16.86 -1.66
CA ILE A 165 -5.68 16.60 -0.46
C ILE A 165 -5.75 17.93 0.28
N ASN A 166 -6.88 18.63 0.24
CA ASN A 166 -7.01 20.02 0.73
C ASN A 166 -5.99 21.02 0.14
N ASP A 167 -5.99 22.25 0.65
CA ASP A 167 -5.16 23.33 0.10
C ASP A 167 -3.65 23.15 0.33
N GLN A 168 -3.27 22.33 1.32
CA GLN A 168 -1.90 22.24 1.83
C GLN A 168 -1.12 21.02 1.31
N ILE A 169 -1.80 19.96 0.88
CA ILE A 169 -1.14 18.71 0.47
C ILE A 169 -1.32 18.52 -1.03
N LYS A 170 -0.27 18.80 -1.81
CA LYS A 170 -0.30 18.59 -3.26
C LYS A 170 0.04 17.15 -3.59
N ILE A 171 -0.79 16.53 -4.43
CA ILE A 171 -0.58 15.17 -4.93
C ILE A 171 -1.02 15.09 -6.39
N ASN A 172 -0.16 14.56 -7.26
CA ASN A 172 -0.52 14.38 -8.65
C ASN A 172 -1.38 13.11 -8.86
N PHE A 173 -2.70 13.31 -8.97
CA PHE A 173 -3.66 12.26 -9.30
C PHE A 173 -3.93 12.13 -10.81
N SER A 174 -3.32 12.94 -11.67
CA SER A 174 -3.71 13.01 -13.10
C SER A 174 -2.53 13.05 -14.08
N GLY A 175 -2.84 12.75 -15.34
CA GLY A 175 -1.85 12.69 -16.42
C GLY A 175 -0.90 11.49 -16.35
N GLU A 176 -0.06 11.36 -17.36
CA GLU A 176 0.84 10.21 -17.55
C GLU A 176 1.93 10.10 -16.48
N ASN A 177 2.27 11.22 -15.85
CA ASN A 177 3.27 11.30 -14.79
C ASN A 177 2.73 10.92 -13.41
N SER A 178 1.41 10.73 -13.25
CA SER A 178 0.87 10.28 -11.97
C SER A 178 1.42 8.88 -11.63
N LYS A 179 1.83 8.73 -10.37
CA LYS A 179 2.28 7.45 -9.81
C LYS A 179 1.14 6.67 -9.16
N ILE A 180 -0.07 7.22 -9.13
CA ILE A 180 -1.27 6.61 -8.56
C ILE A 180 -2.09 5.96 -9.68
N VAL A 181 -2.61 4.77 -9.42
CA VAL A 181 -3.52 4.07 -10.34
C VAL A 181 -4.97 4.18 -9.87
N GLU A 182 -5.88 4.09 -10.84
CA GLU A 182 -7.27 3.75 -10.53
C GLU A 182 -7.33 2.31 -10.01
N ALA A 183 -8.08 2.10 -8.94
CA ALA A 183 -8.19 0.82 -8.26
C ALA A 183 -9.64 0.40 -8.04
N THR A 184 -9.84 -0.91 -7.96
CA THR A 184 -11.09 -1.52 -7.50
C THR A 184 -11.11 -1.52 -5.97
N TRP A 185 -12.10 -0.85 -5.39
CA TRP A 185 -12.39 -0.84 -3.96
C TRP A 185 -13.63 -1.67 -3.69
N TYR A 186 -13.57 -2.58 -2.72
CA TYR A 186 -14.71 -3.40 -2.30
C TYR A 186 -15.50 -2.66 -1.21
N ILE A 187 -16.75 -2.35 -1.51
CA ILE A 187 -17.60 -1.45 -0.70
C ILE A 187 -18.85 -2.16 -0.18
N GLY A 188 -18.87 -3.50 -0.22
CA GLY A 188 -19.96 -4.30 0.31
C GLY A 188 -20.12 -4.12 1.81
N GLY A 189 -21.37 -4.21 2.29
CA GLY A 189 -21.66 -3.98 3.69
C GLY A 189 -21.24 -5.14 4.57
N VAL A 190 -20.62 -4.84 5.71
CA VAL A 190 -20.21 -5.84 6.71
C VAL A 190 -21.18 -5.87 7.88
N ARG A 191 -21.58 -7.07 8.30
CA ARG A 191 -22.54 -7.31 9.39
C ARG A 191 -21.91 -7.08 10.77
N PHE A 192 -22.66 -6.46 11.68
CA PHE A 192 -22.31 -6.39 13.10
C PHE A 192 -22.70 -7.70 13.83
N ILE A 193 -22.11 -8.83 13.46
CA ILE A 193 -22.35 -10.14 14.09
C ILE A 193 -21.04 -10.89 14.33
N ASN A 194 -21.04 -11.80 15.31
CA ASN A 194 -19.87 -12.63 15.60
C ASN A 194 -19.58 -13.58 14.43
N GLN A 195 -18.56 -13.28 13.64
CA GLN A 195 -18.11 -14.07 12.50
C GLN A 195 -16.59 -14.01 12.32
N SER A 196 -16.05 -14.71 11.33
CA SER A 196 -14.62 -14.69 11.01
C SER A 196 -14.23 -13.51 10.11
N LEU A 197 -12.95 -13.11 10.14
CA LEU A 197 -12.39 -12.15 9.19
C LEU A 197 -12.67 -12.53 7.73
N SER A 198 -12.56 -13.83 7.38
CA SER A 198 -12.84 -14.30 6.03
C SER A 198 -14.31 -14.09 5.61
N ALA A 199 -15.24 -14.12 6.56
CA ALA A 199 -16.65 -13.83 6.30
C ALA A 199 -16.88 -12.33 6.09
N ASP A 200 -16.21 -11.46 6.85
CA ASP A 200 -16.25 -10.00 6.62
C ASP A 200 -15.68 -9.65 5.25
N ILE A 201 -14.52 -10.21 4.89
CA ILE A 201 -13.89 -9.99 3.57
C ILE A 201 -14.83 -10.45 2.44
N LEU A 202 -15.48 -11.59 2.60
CA LEU A 202 -16.46 -12.07 1.62
C LEU A 202 -17.63 -11.08 1.49
N GLN A 203 -18.12 -10.54 2.60
CA GLN A 203 -19.19 -9.54 2.60
C GLN A 203 -18.76 -8.24 1.92
N GLU A 204 -17.57 -7.71 2.21
CA GLU A 204 -17.04 -6.53 1.51
C GLU A 204 -17.02 -6.73 -0.01
N ARG A 205 -16.75 -7.96 -0.48
CA ARG A 205 -16.65 -8.28 -1.91
C ARG A 205 -17.97 -8.62 -2.59
N THR A 206 -19.00 -9.02 -1.84
CA THR A 206 -20.20 -9.65 -2.44
C THR A 206 -21.51 -9.07 -1.94
N ASN A 207 -21.54 -8.45 -0.76
CA ASN A 207 -22.78 -7.98 -0.15
C ASN A 207 -23.18 -6.60 -0.70
N ASN A 208 -23.95 -6.60 -1.79
CA ASN A 208 -24.45 -5.38 -2.41
C ASN A 208 -25.68 -4.83 -1.65
N LEU A 209 -25.51 -3.65 -1.04
CA LEU A 209 -26.53 -2.98 -0.25
C LEU A 209 -27.67 -2.36 -1.08
N GLU A 210 -27.51 -2.26 -2.40
CA GLU A 210 -28.52 -1.77 -3.32
C GLU A 210 -29.48 -2.87 -3.81
N ASN A 211 -29.32 -4.12 -3.33
CA ASN A 211 -30.03 -5.30 -3.82
C ASN A 211 -29.85 -5.54 -5.35
N SER A 212 -28.70 -5.12 -5.87
CA SER A 212 -28.29 -5.41 -7.25
C SER A 212 -27.49 -6.72 -7.32
N SER A 213 -27.56 -7.40 -8.47
CA SER A 213 -26.72 -8.56 -8.77
C SER A 213 -25.27 -8.19 -9.13
N GLU A 214 -24.98 -6.89 -9.27
CA GLU A 214 -23.64 -6.38 -9.53
C GLU A 214 -22.76 -6.48 -8.28
N LEU A 215 -21.45 -6.60 -8.47
CA LEU A 215 -20.51 -6.59 -7.35
C LEU A 215 -20.49 -5.20 -6.70
N PRO A 216 -20.43 -5.11 -5.35
CA PRO A 216 -20.34 -3.84 -4.65
C PRO A 216 -18.93 -3.28 -4.76
N VAL A 217 -18.60 -2.68 -5.90
CA VAL A 217 -17.27 -2.13 -6.18
C VAL A 217 -17.32 -0.66 -6.57
N TYR A 218 -16.32 0.08 -6.10
CA TYR A 218 -16.04 1.44 -6.54
C TYR A 218 -14.71 1.46 -7.29
N GLN A 219 -14.69 2.05 -8.49
CA GLN A 219 -13.47 2.31 -9.26
C GLN A 219 -13.01 3.75 -9.03
N GLY A 220 -11.80 3.93 -8.52
CA GLY A 220 -11.24 5.26 -8.31
C GLY A 220 -9.81 5.24 -7.76
N LYS A 221 -9.15 6.40 -7.78
CA LYS A 221 -7.75 6.54 -7.31
C LYS A 221 -7.61 6.66 -5.80
N LEU A 222 -8.64 7.17 -5.13
CA LEU A 222 -8.69 7.46 -3.71
C LEU A 222 -9.74 6.59 -3.03
N GLY A 223 -9.44 6.12 -1.84
CA GLY A 223 -10.38 5.44 -0.96
C GLY A 223 -10.01 5.69 0.49
N LEU A 224 -10.63 4.92 1.38
CA LEU A 224 -10.25 4.78 2.78
C LEU A 224 -9.85 3.31 3.02
N ILE A 225 -9.38 2.99 4.22
CA ILE A 225 -9.25 1.59 4.60
C ILE A 225 -10.64 0.93 4.72
N THR A 226 -10.69 -0.38 4.56
CA THR A 226 -11.85 -1.20 4.88
C THR A 226 -11.75 -1.73 6.33
N VAL A 227 -12.85 -2.26 6.84
CA VAL A 227 -12.87 -3.01 8.11
C VAL A 227 -11.86 -4.16 8.08
N SER A 228 -11.80 -4.90 6.98
CA SER A 228 -10.88 -6.04 6.87
C SER A 228 -9.40 -5.63 6.82
N ASP A 229 -9.06 -4.45 6.27
CA ASP A 229 -7.69 -3.91 6.35
C ASP A 229 -7.27 -3.76 7.81
N TYR A 230 -8.13 -3.21 8.67
CA TYR A 230 -7.83 -3.00 10.09
C TYR A 230 -7.71 -4.31 10.89
N LEU A 231 -8.66 -5.23 10.71
CA LEU A 231 -8.73 -6.47 11.47
C LEU A 231 -7.56 -7.42 11.16
N LYS A 232 -7.15 -7.44 9.89
CA LYS A 232 -6.11 -8.34 9.38
C LYS A 232 -4.71 -8.04 9.91
N VAL A 233 -4.39 -6.77 10.16
CA VAL A 233 -3.01 -6.36 10.50
C VAL A 233 -2.63 -6.62 11.97
N SER A 234 -3.53 -7.17 12.79
CA SER A 234 -3.26 -7.46 14.21
C SER A 234 -3.95 -8.73 14.72
N CYS A 235 -5.28 -8.81 14.66
CA CYS A 235 -6.06 -9.78 15.41
C CYS A 235 -6.67 -10.90 14.56
N GLU A 236 -6.88 -10.70 13.25
CA GLU A 236 -7.49 -11.67 12.33
C GLU A 236 -8.85 -12.22 12.81
N LYS A 237 -9.58 -11.41 13.57
CA LYS A 237 -10.95 -11.66 14.04
C LYS A 237 -11.96 -10.99 13.12
N GLY A 238 -13.24 -11.35 13.24
CA GLY A 238 -14.30 -10.61 12.57
C GLY A 238 -14.69 -9.33 13.31
N SER A 239 -15.46 -8.48 12.63
CA SER A 239 -15.84 -7.12 13.00
C SER A 239 -16.48 -7.00 14.38
N TYR A 240 -17.42 -7.89 14.73
CA TYR A 240 -18.05 -7.91 16.06
C TYR A 240 -17.10 -8.27 17.21
N ALA A 241 -16.12 -9.12 16.95
CA ALA A 241 -15.17 -9.59 17.97
C ALA A 241 -14.01 -8.59 18.20
N SER A 242 -14.01 -7.44 17.50
CA SER A 242 -13.00 -6.40 17.65
C SER A 242 -13.30 -5.47 18.83
N THR A 243 -13.06 -6.00 20.02
CA THR A 243 -12.80 -5.21 21.23
C THR A 243 -11.37 -4.61 21.15
N PRO A 244 -10.91 -3.77 22.11
CA PRO A 244 -9.58 -3.14 22.07
C PRO A 244 -8.39 -4.09 21.86
N ASP A 245 -8.57 -5.42 21.92
CA ASP A 245 -7.58 -6.43 21.55
C ASP A 245 -6.92 -6.17 20.20
N CYS A 246 -7.68 -5.74 19.18
CA CYS A 246 -7.17 -5.46 17.83
C CYS A 246 -6.34 -4.17 17.75
N LYS A 247 -6.37 -3.32 18.79
CA LYS A 247 -5.50 -2.15 18.91
C LYS A 247 -4.04 -2.55 19.13
N ASN A 248 -3.83 -3.62 19.89
CA ASN A 248 -2.50 -4.05 20.27
C ASN A 248 -1.74 -4.53 19.03
N ASN A 249 -0.54 -3.97 18.82
CA ASN A 249 0.28 -4.26 17.65
C ASN A 249 -0.40 -3.93 16.31
N ASN A 250 -1.12 -2.81 16.23
CA ASN A 250 -1.78 -2.35 15.03
C ASN A 250 -1.35 -0.94 14.64
N PHE A 251 -0.61 -0.81 13.54
CA PHE A 251 -0.10 0.48 13.05
C PHE A 251 -1.18 1.38 12.41
N LEU A 252 -2.42 0.90 12.23
CA LEU A 252 -3.54 1.68 11.68
C LEU A 252 -4.35 2.41 12.76
N VAL A 253 -4.07 2.18 14.04
CA VAL A 253 -4.72 2.91 15.15
C VAL A 253 -4.25 4.36 15.14
N ARG A 254 -5.17 5.28 15.43
CA ARG A 254 -4.93 6.73 15.43
C ARG A 254 -5.44 7.34 16.72
N ASP A 255 -4.96 8.53 17.02
CA ASP A 255 -5.38 9.28 18.22
C ASP A 255 -6.81 9.82 18.09
N TYR A 256 -7.33 9.87 16.86
CA TYR A 256 -8.68 10.36 16.57
C TYR A 256 -9.49 9.31 15.83
N PRO A 257 -10.80 9.17 16.14
CA PRO A 257 -11.68 8.30 15.39
C PRO A 257 -11.72 8.70 13.91
N TYR A 258 -11.80 7.71 13.04
CA TYR A 258 -11.86 7.95 11.60
C TYR A 258 -12.77 6.96 10.88
N TRP A 259 -13.30 7.40 9.74
CA TRP A 259 -14.17 6.57 8.92
C TRP A 259 -13.38 5.51 8.14
N THR A 260 -13.98 4.32 8.02
CA THR A 260 -13.66 3.37 6.96
C THR A 260 -14.57 3.63 5.76
N MET A 261 -14.25 3.04 4.61
CA MET A 261 -15.19 3.03 3.47
C MET A 261 -16.29 1.96 3.59
N THR A 262 -16.21 1.10 4.60
CA THR A 262 -17.10 -0.05 4.75
C THR A 262 -18.43 0.37 5.39
N ALA A 263 -19.53 0.14 4.66
CA ALA A 263 -20.88 0.30 5.18
C ALA A 263 -21.26 -0.88 6.10
N THR A 264 -22.30 -0.72 6.93
CA THR A 264 -22.88 -1.86 7.67
C THR A 264 -24.00 -2.52 6.88
N ASP A 265 -24.11 -3.84 6.93
CA ASP A 265 -25.25 -4.56 6.30
C ASP A 265 -26.59 -4.35 7.02
N SER A 266 -26.55 -4.25 8.35
CA SER A 266 -27.75 -4.27 9.19
C SER A 266 -28.47 -2.93 9.36
N GLY A 267 -27.87 -1.83 8.90
CA GLY A 267 -28.42 -0.49 9.08
C GLY A 267 -28.19 0.37 7.85
N LYS A 268 -29.27 0.77 7.17
CA LYS A 268 -29.20 1.59 5.95
C LYS A 268 -28.57 2.97 6.15
N GLN A 269 -28.27 3.36 7.39
CA GLN A 269 -27.79 4.68 7.79
C GLN A 269 -26.52 4.59 8.65
N THR A 270 -25.87 3.43 8.69
CA THR A 270 -24.68 3.22 9.51
C THR A 270 -23.50 2.75 8.68
N ALA A 271 -22.32 3.24 9.04
CA ALA A 271 -21.04 2.84 8.46
C ALA A 271 -20.06 2.52 9.59
N TRP A 272 -18.98 1.81 9.24
CA TRP A 272 -17.96 1.44 10.20
C TRP A 272 -16.94 2.56 10.40
N ALA A 273 -16.71 2.91 11.66
CA ALA A 273 -15.63 3.79 12.09
C ALA A 273 -14.64 3.03 12.97
N LEU A 274 -13.36 3.35 12.85
CA LEU A 274 -12.37 2.96 13.85
C LEU A 274 -12.32 4.03 14.94
N LYS A 275 -12.48 3.61 16.20
CA LYS A 275 -12.36 4.46 17.37
C LYS A 275 -10.90 4.54 17.84
N ASP A 276 -10.58 5.60 18.57
CA ASP A 276 -9.28 5.85 19.21
C ASP A 276 -8.90 4.79 20.26
N ASP A 277 -9.89 4.14 20.88
CA ASP A 277 -9.70 2.95 21.72
C ASP A 277 -9.41 1.66 20.93
N GLY A 278 -9.47 1.72 19.59
CA GLY A 278 -9.25 0.62 18.65
C GLY A 278 -10.46 -0.29 18.44
N SER A 279 -11.63 0.04 18.97
CA SER A 279 -12.86 -0.66 18.64
C SER A 279 -13.39 -0.25 17.26
N LEU A 280 -14.01 -1.20 16.55
CA LEU A 280 -14.84 -0.88 15.39
C LEU A 280 -16.28 -0.62 15.85
N ALA A 281 -16.83 0.52 15.44
CA ALA A 281 -18.18 0.92 15.78
C ALA A 281 -19.04 1.08 14.52
N ALA A 282 -20.27 0.57 14.58
CA ALA A 282 -21.33 0.94 13.64
C ALA A 282 -21.89 2.32 14.05
N VAL A 283 -21.64 3.35 13.24
CA VAL A 283 -21.96 4.74 13.58
C VAL A 283 -22.90 5.33 12.54
N ASN A 284 -23.85 6.16 12.98
CA ASN A 284 -24.76 6.88 12.10
C ASN A 284 -23.99 7.77 11.12
N THR A 285 -24.30 7.66 9.83
CA THR A 285 -23.56 8.29 8.74
C THR A 285 -23.71 9.81 8.68
N ALA A 286 -24.81 10.38 9.19
CA ALA A 286 -25.11 11.81 9.12
C ALA A 286 -24.89 12.57 10.43
N GLU A 287 -24.85 11.87 11.57
CA GLU A 287 -24.83 12.52 12.89
C GLU A 287 -23.42 12.75 13.46
N ASN A 288 -22.43 12.00 13.00
CA ASN A 288 -21.08 12.03 13.57
C ASN A 288 -20.06 12.46 12.52
N GLY A 289 -19.28 13.49 12.83
CA GLY A 289 -18.11 13.88 12.04
C GLY A 289 -16.87 13.15 12.56
N TYR A 290 -16.15 12.46 11.68
CA TYR A 290 -14.84 11.88 11.98
C TYR A 290 -13.81 12.26 10.92
N THR A 291 -12.54 12.12 11.26
CA THR A 291 -11.44 12.32 10.32
C THR A 291 -11.51 11.25 9.22
N ILE A 292 -10.92 11.54 8.06
CA ILE A 292 -10.69 10.55 7.02
C ILE A 292 -9.20 10.52 6.65
N TYR A 293 -8.64 9.33 6.52
CA TYR A 293 -7.25 9.14 6.09
C TYR A 293 -7.25 8.59 4.66
N PRO A 294 -6.93 9.40 3.63
CA PRO A 294 -6.95 8.95 2.25
C PRO A 294 -5.96 7.81 2.00
N VAL A 295 -6.43 6.85 1.21
CA VAL A 295 -5.69 5.66 0.79
C VAL A 295 -5.61 5.65 -0.72
N VAL A 296 -4.45 5.30 -1.26
CA VAL A 296 -4.20 5.21 -2.71
C VAL A 296 -3.43 3.94 -3.05
N TYR A 297 -3.46 3.55 -4.32
CA TYR A 297 -2.58 2.53 -4.86
C TYR A 297 -1.51 3.17 -5.74
N LEU A 298 -0.24 2.97 -5.39
CA LEU A 298 0.86 3.35 -6.27
C LEU A 298 1.07 2.29 -7.37
N ARG A 299 1.49 2.74 -8.54
CA ARG A 299 1.85 1.89 -9.69
C ARG A 299 2.92 0.85 -9.33
N SER A 300 2.88 -0.27 -10.04
CA SER A 300 3.79 -1.40 -9.83
C SER A 300 5.21 -1.17 -10.37
N ASP A 301 5.38 -0.19 -11.25
CA ASP A 301 6.64 0.12 -11.93
C ASP A 301 7.44 1.27 -11.27
N ILE A 302 6.97 1.78 -10.13
CA ILE A 302 7.72 2.77 -9.36
C ILE A 302 8.98 2.17 -8.74
N LYS A 303 9.96 3.02 -8.48
CA LYS A 303 11.18 2.69 -7.75
C LYS A 303 11.18 3.42 -6.42
N ILE A 304 11.89 2.85 -5.45
CA ILE A 304 12.09 3.46 -4.13
C ILE A 304 13.52 3.31 -3.66
N THR A 305 13.96 4.25 -2.83
CA THR A 305 15.19 4.14 -2.01
C THR A 305 14.82 3.99 -0.54
N GLY A 306 15.80 3.94 0.38
CA GLY A 306 15.55 3.86 1.82
C GLY A 306 15.29 2.45 2.35
N THR A 307 14.89 2.38 3.62
CA THR A 307 14.68 1.10 4.35
C THR A 307 13.26 0.93 4.86
N GLY A 308 12.44 1.97 4.80
CA GLY A 308 11.08 1.95 5.32
C GLY A 308 10.96 2.24 6.81
N SER A 309 12.08 2.42 7.54
CA SER A 309 12.04 2.86 8.93
C SER A 309 11.59 4.31 9.05
N ILE A 310 11.13 4.74 10.23
CA ILE A 310 10.66 6.12 10.45
C ILE A 310 11.75 7.19 10.15
N ASP A 311 13.01 6.86 10.45
CA ASP A 311 14.18 7.73 10.24
C ASP A 311 14.79 7.62 8.84
N ASN A 312 14.53 6.52 8.14
CA ASN A 312 14.94 6.30 6.76
C ASN A 312 13.79 5.66 5.96
N PRO A 313 12.69 6.42 5.73
CA PRO A 313 11.51 5.93 5.03
C PRO A 313 11.85 5.48 3.62
N TYR A 314 10.97 4.68 3.01
CA TYR A 314 11.06 4.47 1.58
C TYR A 314 10.77 5.78 0.85
N ILE A 315 11.59 6.20 -0.11
CA ILE A 315 11.33 7.43 -0.88
C ILE A 315 11.04 7.03 -2.32
N VAL A 316 9.86 7.39 -2.82
CA VAL A 316 9.50 7.20 -4.24
C VAL A 316 10.36 8.10 -5.10
N ILE A 317 11.00 7.50 -6.12
CA ILE A 317 11.84 8.19 -7.09
C ILE A 317 11.36 7.90 -8.51
N ASP A 318 11.76 8.75 -9.45
CA ASP A 318 11.52 8.57 -10.88
C ASP A 318 12.47 7.52 -11.52
#